data_AF-A0A446ZGP2-F1
#
_entry.id   AF-A0A446ZGP2-F1
#
_cell.length_a   1.000
_cell.length_b   1.000
_cell.length_c   1.000
_cell.angle_alpha   90.00
_cell.angle_beta   90.00
_cell.angle_gamma   90.00
#
_symmetry.space_group_name_H-M   'P 1'
#
loop_
_entity.id
_entity.type
_entity.pdbx_description
1 polymer ?
#
loop_
_entity_poly.entity_id
_entity_poly.type
_entity_poly.pdbx_seq_one_letter_code
_entity_poly.pdbx_strand_id
1 'polypeptide(L)'
;MKIILLVSSSVLVALTAIYFINKKESEISPKEFVLNWGERMKNSPNGGPGRNCFPTNYSVIRYPELKEALLEAKKLNLFHPDQSGNGLLEIPLKNCFSEAKLVDLKVDKPRNMAWAVYQCEKDGMGLEVKLSSYEDWCSYTTYLTKWNFPIGKYTPISMP
;
A
#
# COMPACT_ATOMS: atom_id res chain seq x y z
N MET A 1 32.77 -47.45 1.58
CA MET A 1 32.54 -46.55 2.73
C MET A 1 32.87 -45.08 2.45
N LYS A 2 34.07 -44.72 1.95
CA LYS A 2 34.45 -43.31 1.68
C LYS A 2 33.55 -42.59 0.65
N ILE A 3 33.13 -43.28 -0.42
CA ILE A 3 32.27 -42.71 -1.47
C ILE A 3 30.86 -42.39 -0.94
N ILE A 4 30.30 -43.26 -0.10
CA ILE A 4 28.97 -43.06 0.50
C ILE A 4 28.97 -41.85 1.45
N LEU A 5 30.05 -41.66 2.21
CA LEU A 5 30.26 -40.49 3.07
C LEU A 5 30.37 -39.19 2.26
N LEU A 6 31.11 -39.20 1.14
CA LEU A 6 31.24 -38.05 0.24
C LEU A 6 29.90 -37.63 -0.38
N VAL A 7 29.11 -38.59 -0.85
CA VAL A 7 27.80 -38.34 -1.46
C VAL A 7 26.78 -37.85 -0.43
N SER A 8 26.81 -38.38 0.80
CA SER A 8 25.93 -37.90 1.87
C SER A 8 26.29 -36.49 2.34
N SER A 9 27.58 -36.14 2.39
CA SER A 9 28.01 -34.77 2.71
C SER A 9 27.62 -33.75 1.64
N SER A 10 27.70 -34.07 0.34
CA SER A 10 27.30 -33.15 -0.72
C SER A 10 25.78 -32.92 -0.77
N VAL A 11 24.99 -33.97 -0.51
CA VAL A 11 23.52 -33.86 -0.38
C VAL A 11 23.14 -32.98 0.81
N LEU A 12 23.82 -33.11 1.95
CA LEU A 12 23.54 -32.28 3.13
C LEU A 12 23.87 -30.79 2.90
N VAL A 13 24.96 -30.49 2.19
CA VAL A 13 25.32 -29.11 1.79
C VAL A 13 24.30 -28.54 0.81
N ALA A 14 23.82 -29.34 -0.16
CA ALA A 14 22.78 -28.90 -1.08
C ALA A 14 21.46 -28.62 -0.37
N LEU A 15 21.03 -29.50 0.54
CA LEU A 15 19.79 -29.32 1.30
C LEU A 15 19.85 -28.12 2.24
N THR A 16 20.98 -27.88 2.89
CA THR A 16 21.18 -26.68 3.73
C THR A 16 21.21 -25.41 2.89
N ALA A 17 21.88 -25.39 1.74
CA ALA A 17 21.86 -24.26 0.82
C ALA A 17 20.44 -23.95 0.31
N ILE A 18 19.68 -24.98 -0.11
CA ILE A 18 18.28 -24.84 -0.54
C ILE A 18 17.41 -24.33 0.62
N TYR A 19 17.59 -24.84 1.84
CA TYR A 19 16.88 -24.37 3.03
C TYR A 19 17.18 -22.89 3.32
N PHE A 20 18.45 -22.47 3.25
CA PHE A 20 18.83 -21.07 3.47
C PHE A 20 18.35 -20.14 2.35
N ILE A 21 18.36 -20.58 1.09
CA ILE A 21 17.83 -19.82 -0.04
C ILE A 21 16.32 -19.67 0.08
N ASN A 22 15.59 -20.76 0.32
CA ASN A 22 14.13 -20.72 0.51
C ASN A 22 13.74 -19.92 1.74
N LYS A 23 14.51 -20.03 2.83
CA LYS A 23 14.32 -19.20 4.02
C LYS A 23 14.52 -17.72 3.69
N LYS A 24 15.57 -17.37 2.94
CA LYS A 24 15.87 -16.00 2.52
C LYS A 24 14.86 -15.43 1.52
N GLU A 25 14.31 -16.25 0.61
CA GLU A 25 13.21 -15.85 -0.28
C GLU A 25 11.88 -15.73 0.47
N SER A 26 11.63 -16.57 1.48
CA SER A 26 10.49 -16.41 2.41
C SER A 26 10.68 -15.24 3.40
N GLU A 27 11.92 -14.77 3.54
CA GLU A 27 12.34 -13.61 4.34
C GLU A 27 12.72 -12.43 3.44
N ILE A 28 11.95 -12.13 2.39
CA ILE A 28 11.96 -10.74 1.91
C ILE A 28 11.61 -9.90 3.13
N SER A 29 12.56 -9.10 3.61
CA SER A 29 12.35 -8.36 4.85
C SER A 29 11.07 -7.54 4.67
N PRO A 30 10.18 -7.44 5.67
CA PRO A 30 8.92 -6.72 5.54
C PRO A 30 9.10 -5.31 4.96
N LYS A 31 10.23 -4.68 5.30
CA LYS A 31 10.72 -3.43 4.71
C LYS A 31 10.93 -3.53 3.20
N GLU A 32 11.74 -4.48 2.71
CA GLU A 32 11.96 -4.68 1.28
C GLU A 32 10.66 -5.04 0.55
N PHE A 33 9.78 -5.81 1.18
CA PHE A 33 8.48 -6.15 0.62
C PHE A 33 7.66 -4.89 0.29
N VAL A 34 7.43 -4.02 1.28
CA VAL A 34 6.61 -2.81 1.07
C VAL A 34 7.27 -1.83 0.10
N LEU A 35 8.61 -1.73 0.10
CA LEU A 35 9.34 -0.86 -0.82
C LEU A 35 9.27 -1.37 -2.27
N ASN A 36 9.51 -2.66 -2.49
CA ASN A 36 9.42 -3.28 -3.80
C ASN A 36 7.97 -3.22 -4.33
N TRP A 37 6.99 -3.40 -3.46
CA TRP A 37 5.59 -3.26 -3.84
C TRP A 37 5.27 -1.83 -4.29
N GLY A 38 5.69 -0.81 -3.52
CA GLY A 38 5.53 0.59 -3.92
C GLY A 38 6.17 0.90 -5.27
N GLU A 39 7.41 0.44 -5.52
CA GLU A 39 8.06 0.64 -6.82
C GLU A 39 7.35 -0.09 -7.97
N ARG A 40 6.82 -1.30 -7.76
CA ARG A 40 6.00 -1.98 -8.78
C ARG A 40 4.74 -1.18 -9.12
N MET A 41 4.09 -0.60 -8.12
CA MET A 41 2.89 0.21 -8.31
C MET A 41 3.19 1.51 -9.07
N LYS A 42 4.30 2.20 -8.74
CA LYS A 42 4.78 3.39 -9.46
C LYS A 42 5.05 3.11 -10.93
N ASN A 43 5.64 1.96 -11.23
CA ASN A 43 6.00 1.54 -12.60
C ASN A 43 4.86 0.85 -13.38
N SER A 44 3.66 0.75 -12.81
CA SER A 44 2.51 0.20 -13.53
C SER A 44 2.03 1.15 -14.64
N PRO A 45 1.40 0.65 -15.74
CA PRO A 45 1.05 1.47 -16.92
C PRO A 45 0.20 2.72 -16.65
N ASN A 46 -0.54 2.75 -15.54
CA ASN A 46 -1.35 3.89 -15.13
C ASN A 46 -0.90 4.51 -13.81
N GLY A 47 0.24 4.07 -13.28
CA GLY A 47 0.81 4.45 -11.99
C GLY A 47 -0.27 4.52 -10.92
N GLY A 48 -0.60 3.43 -10.24
CA GLY A 48 -1.69 3.50 -9.27
C GLY A 48 -1.86 2.26 -8.41
N PRO A 49 -2.80 2.30 -7.46
CA PRO A 49 -2.95 1.26 -6.45
C PRO A 49 -3.42 -0.12 -6.95
N GLY A 50 -3.55 -0.37 -8.26
CA GLY A 50 -4.02 -1.65 -8.78
C GLY A 50 -5.45 -1.98 -8.29
N ARG A 51 -5.92 -3.20 -8.58
CA ARG A 51 -7.29 -3.63 -8.23
C ARG A 51 -7.45 -4.09 -6.77
N ASN A 52 -6.35 -4.33 -6.07
CA ASN A 52 -6.33 -5.02 -4.78
C ASN A 52 -6.02 -4.09 -3.60
N CYS A 53 -6.22 -2.79 -3.76
CA CYS A 53 -6.10 -1.84 -2.66
C CYS A 53 -7.47 -1.27 -2.30
N PHE A 54 -7.71 -1.09 -1.01
CA PHE A 54 -8.97 -0.64 -0.49
C PHE A 54 -9.05 0.90 -0.51
N PRO A 55 -10.01 1.51 -1.24
CA PRO A 55 -10.23 2.94 -1.14
C PRO A 55 -10.70 3.32 0.25
N THR A 56 -10.40 4.55 0.65
CA THR A 56 -11.07 5.20 1.76
C THR A 56 -12.55 5.37 1.45
N ASN A 57 -13.38 4.73 2.26
CA ASN A 57 -14.81 4.95 2.26
C ASN A 57 -15.13 6.17 3.15
N TYR A 58 -15.44 7.29 2.50
CA TYR A 58 -15.78 8.52 3.19
C TYR A 58 -17.22 8.47 3.66
N SER A 59 -17.45 8.98 4.86
CA SER A 59 -18.76 9.04 5.48
C SER A 59 -18.88 10.35 6.22
N VAL A 60 -19.97 11.10 6.02
CA VAL A 60 -20.27 12.28 6.85
C VAL A 60 -20.63 11.91 8.29
N ILE A 61 -20.96 10.64 8.55
CA ILE A 61 -21.19 10.13 9.90
C ILE A 61 -19.85 9.88 10.60
N ARG A 62 -18.90 9.26 9.90
CA ARG A 62 -17.56 8.95 10.44
C ARG A 62 -16.63 10.17 10.45
N TYR A 63 -16.75 11.03 9.45
CA TYR A 63 -15.92 12.21 9.20
C TYR A 63 -16.81 13.44 8.97
N PRO A 64 -17.54 13.91 10.00
CA PRO A 64 -18.45 15.05 9.86
C PRO A 64 -17.75 16.33 9.42
N GLU A 65 -16.46 16.48 9.73
CA GLU A 65 -15.64 17.62 9.29
C GLU A 65 -15.47 17.69 7.76
N LEU A 66 -15.67 16.57 7.05
CA LEU A 66 -15.52 16.49 5.59
C LEU A 66 -16.80 16.82 4.83
N LYS A 67 -17.92 17.14 5.51
CA LYS A 67 -19.24 17.29 4.89
C LYS A 67 -19.23 18.25 3.69
N GLU A 68 -18.66 19.45 3.84
CA GLU A 68 -18.63 20.45 2.77
C GLU A 68 -17.75 20.00 1.59
N ALA A 69 -16.59 19.40 1.87
CA ALA A 69 -15.71 18.87 0.85
C ALA A 69 -16.37 17.74 0.04
N LEU A 70 -17.07 16.81 0.71
CA LEU A 70 -17.77 15.71 0.05
C LEU A 70 -18.98 16.22 -0.77
N LEU A 71 -19.68 17.25 -0.30
CA LEU A 71 -20.74 17.92 -1.07
C LEU A 71 -20.18 18.58 -2.34
N GLU A 72 -19.02 19.23 -2.24
CA GLU A 72 -18.33 19.79 -3.39
C GLU A 72 -17.86 18.71 -4.37
N ALA A 73 -17.27 17.62 -3.86
CA ALA A 73 -16.86 16.46 -4.65
C ALA A 73 -18.03 15.89 -5.46
N LYS A 74 -19.20 15.80 -4.84
CA LYS A 74 -20.44 15.34 -5.49
C LYS A 74 -20.87 16.28 -6.62
N LYS A 75 -20.74 17.60 -6.46
CA LYS A 75 -21.02 18.57 -7.54
C LYS A 75 -20.07 18.43 -8.73
N LEU A 76 -18.85 17.96 -8.47
CA LEU A 76 -17.82 17.72 -9.49
C LEU A 76 -17.87 16.30 -10.08
N ASN A 77 -18.87 15.48 -9.73
CA ASN A 77 -18.96 14.06 -10.11
C ASN A 77 -17.71 13.24 -9.74
N LEU A 78 -17.01 13.62 -8.67
CA LEU A 78 -15.83 12.90 -8.16
C LEU A 78 -16.18 11.93 -7.04
N PHE A 79 -17.45 11.84 -6.65
CA PHE A 79 -17.91 11.08 -5.49
C PHE A 79 -19.02 10.12 -5.88
N HIS A 80 -18.81 8.83 -5.62
CA HIS A 80 -19.79 7.77 -5.84
C HIS A 80 -20.41 7.33 -4.51
N PRO A 81 -21.61 7.80 -4.16
CA PRO A 81 -22.27 7.40 -2.92
C PRO A 81 -22.85 5.98 -3.01
N ASP A 82 -22.74 5.22 -1.93
CA ASP A 82 -23.49 3.99 -1.69
C ASP A 82 -24.88 4.28 -1.08
N GLN A 83 -25.66 3.22 -0.81
CA GLN A 83 -27.00 3.33 -0.21
C GLN A 83 -27.02 3.95 1.19
N SER A 84 -25.89 3.98 1.90
CA SER A 84 -25.75 4.57 3.24
C SER A 84 -25.32 6.04 3.21
N GLY A 85 -25.11 6.62 2.02
CA GLY A 85 -24.59 7.97 1.86
C GLY A 85 -23.10 8.08 2.18
N ASN A 86 -22.43 6.96 2.45
CA ASN A 86 -20.99 6.86 2.38
C ASN A 86 -20.59 6.83 0.91
N GLY A 87 -19.33 7.05 0.59
CA GLY A 87 -18.92 6.97 -0.80
C GLY A 87 -17.43 7.04 -1.01
N LEU A 88 -17.05 6.66 -2.22
CA LEU A 88 -15.68 6.65 -2.66
C LEU A 88 -15.44 7.90 -3.49
N LEU A 89 -14.28 8.52 -3.28
CA LEU A 89 -13.78 9.45 -4.29
C LEU A 89 -13.22 8.61 -5.44
N GLU A 90 -13.66 8.91 -6.66
CA GLU A 90 -13.21 8.18 -7.84
C GLU A 90 -11.70 8.37 -8.03
N ILE A 91 -10.95 7.28 -8.19
CA ILE A 91 -9.55 7.41 -8.63
C ILE A 91 -9.57 7.78 -10.12
N PRO A 92 -8.93 8.88 -10.52
CA PRO A 92 -8.70 9.14 -11.92
C PRO A 92 -7.90 7.99 -12.55
N LEU A 93 -8.34 7.49 -13.72
CA LEU A 93 -7.62 6.44 -14.46
C LEU A 93 -6.14 6.79 -14.67
N LYS A 94 -5.84 8.07 -14.85
CA LYS A 94 -4.49 8.64 -14.85
C LYS A 94 -4.31 9.45 -13.58
N ASN A 95 -3.57 8.91 -12.61
CA ASN A 95 -3.27 9.60 -11.36
C ASN A 95 -1.76 9.89 -11.25
N CYS A 96 -1.31 10.48 -10.15
CA CYS A 96 0.07 10.92 -9.97
C CYS A 96 1.01 9.87 -9.36
N PHE A 97 0.56 8.63 -9.12
CA PHE A 97 1.30 7.71 -8.27
C PHE A 97 2.66 7.31 -8.84
N SER A 98 2.83 7.33 -10.16
CA SER A 98 4.14 7.11 -10.79
C SER A 98 5.22 8.09 -10.30
N GLU A 99 4.81 9.29 -9.89
CA GLU A 99 5.66 10.36 -9.35
C GLU A 99 5.62 10.42 -7.81
N ALA A 100 5.01 9.44 -7.15
CA ALA A 100 4.84 9.45 -5.70
C ALA A 100 6.16 9.33 -4.95
N LYS A 101 6.24 10.09 -3.85
CA LYS A 101 7.35 10.11 -2.92
C LYS A 101 7.00 9.22 -1.73
N LEU A 102 7.99 8.48 -1.23
CA LEU A 102 7.91 7.82 0.06
C LEU A 102 7.99 8.90 1.15
N VAL A 103 6.96 9.01 1.99
CA VAL A 103 6.88 10.04 3.04
C VAL A 103 7.00 9.47 4.44
N ASP A 104 6.67 8.19 4.64
CA ASP A 104 6.85 7.49 5.92
C ASP A 104 7.22 6.03 5.64
N LEU A 105 8.11 5.49 6.47
CA LEU A 105 8.52 4.10 6.46
C LEU A 105 8.72 3.65 7.90
N LYS A 106 7.87 2.75 8.36
CA LYS A 106 7.92 2.18 9.71
C LYS A 106 8.25 0.71 9.63
N VAL A 107 9.08 0.24 10.55
CA VAL A 107 9.47 -1.16 10.68
C VAL A 107 9.30 -1.58 12.13
N ASP A 108 8.41 -2.53 12.37
CA ASP A 108 8.25 -3.21 13.65
C ASP A 108 9.03 -4.53 13.60
N LYS A 109 10.26 -4.49 14.13
CA LYS A 109 11.13 -5.68 14.18
C LYS A 109 10.54 -6.80 15.05
N PRO A 110 10.04 -6.53 16.28
CA PRO A 110 9.41 -7.56 17.11
C PRO A 110 8.29 -8.33 16.41
N ARG A 111 7.45 -7.65 15.63
CA ARG A 111 6.33 -8.28 14.92
C ARG A 111 6.69 -8.76 13.52
N ASN A 112 7.92 -8.51 13.06
CA ASN A 112 8.36 -8.73 11.68
C ASN A 112 7.42 -8.07 10.67
N MET A 113 7.22 -6.75 10.81
CA MET A 113 6.29 -5.99 9.96
C MET A 113 6.89 -4.68 9.47
N ALA A 114 6.37 -4.17 8.37
CA ALA A 114 6.65 -2.83 7.90
C ALA A 114 5.45 -2.17 7.26
N TRP A 115 5.48 -0.84 7.25
CA TRP A 115 4.51 0.00 6.59
C TRP A 115 5.22 1.08 5.79
N ALA A 116 4.75 1.33 4.58
CA ALA A 116 5.23 2.41 3.73
C ALA A 116 4.06 3.31 3.34
N VAL A 117 4.29 4.62 3.39
CA VAL A 117 3.31 5.63 2.97
C VAL A 117 3.89 6.39 1.79
N TYR A 118 3.15 6.36 0.68
CA TYR A 118 3.49 7.05 -0.55
C TYR A 118 2.49 8.15 -0.81
N GLN A 119 2.97 9.31 -1.24
CA GLN A 119 2.12 10.46 -1.54
C GLN A 119 2.54 11.14 -2.84
N CYS A 120 1.55 11.63 -3.57
CA CYS A 120 1.75 12.53 -4.69
C CYS A 120 0.63 13.56 -4.73
N GLU A 121 0.94 14.72 -5.30
CA GLU A 121 -0.04 15.74 -5.65
C GLU A 121 0.27 16.22 -7.07
N LYS A 122 -0.78 16.36 -7.89
CA LYS A 122 -0.68 16.84 -9.27
C LYS A 122 -2.01 17.45 -9.70
N ASP A 123 -1.95 18.58 -10.38
CA ASP A 123 -3.13 19.25 -10.97
C ASP A 123 -4.30 19.47 -9.97
N GLY A 124 -3.99 19.77 -8.71
CA GLY A 124 -4.99 20.00 -7.65
C GLY A 124 -5.61 18.73 -7.05
N MET A 125 -5.15 17.55 -7.47
CA MET A 125 -5.51 16.24 -6.92
C MET A 125 -4.37 15.70 -6.07
N GLY A 126 -4.70 15.08 -4.94
CA GLY A 126 -3.76 14.34 -4.11
C GLY A 126 -4.12 12.87 -4.01
N LEU A 127 -3.10 12.03 -3.84
CA LEU A 127 -3.22 10.60 -3.60
C LEU A 127 -2.25 10.19 -2.50
N GLU A 128 -2.78 9.54 -1.46
CA GLU A 128 -2.00 8.84 -0.44
C GLU A 128 -2.26 7.34 -0.57
N VAL A 129 -1.19 6.54 -0.56
CA VAL A 129 -1.26 5.08 -0.52
C VAL A 129 -0.50 4.58 0.70
N LYS A 130 -1.12 3.69 1.47
CA LYS A 130 -0.48 3.00 2.58
C LYS A 130 -0.34 1.52 2.24
N LEU A 131 0.88 1.02 2.33
CA LEU A 131 1.23 -0.38 2.16
C LEU A 131 1.62 -0.96 3.50
N SER A 132 1.14 -2.16 3.80
CA SER A 132 1.47 -2.92 4.99
C SER A 132 1.93 -4.31 4.57
N SER A 133 2.98 -4.82 5.23
CA SER A 133 3.33 -6.23 5.12
C SER A 133 2.39 -7.13 5.94
N TYR A 134 1.49 -6.54 6.75
CA TYR A 134 0.45 -7.30 7.45
C TYR A 134 -0.62 -7.72 6.47
N GLU A 135 -0.86 -9.04 6.33
CA GLU A 135 -1.87 -9.60 5.43
C GLU A 135 -1.76 -9.08 3.98
N ASP A 136 -0.58 -8.60 3.58
CA ASP A 136 -0.34 -7.89 2.33
C ASP A 136 -1.40 -6.80 2.08
N TRP A 137 -1.67 -5.98 3.10
CA TRP A 137 -2.73 -4.98 3.06
C TRP A 137 -2.29 -3.71 2.32
N CYS A 138 -3.18 -3.21 1.45
CA CYS A 138 -3.01 -1.94 0.77
C CYS A 138 -4.28 -1.11 0.81
N SER A 139 -4.14 0.19 1.03
CA SER A 139 -5.24 1.15 1.00
C SER A 139 -4.80 2.48 0.40
N TYR A 140 -5.77 3.27 -0.05
CA TYR A 140 -5.49 4.59 -0.59
C TYR A 140 -6.61 5.59 -0.34
N THR A 141 -6.22 6.86 -0.42
CA THR A 141 -7.10 8.01 -0.30
C THR A 141 -6.81 8.98 -1.43
N THR A 142 -7.83 9.30 -2.21
CA THR A 142 -7.81 10.44 -3.14
C THR A 142 -8.44 11.65 -2.46
N TYR A 143 -7.99 12.86 -2.80
CA TYR A 143 -8.52 14.12 -2.27
C TYR A 143 -8.24 15.28 -3.23
N LEU A 144 -8.96 16.40 -3.07
CA LEU A 144 -8.56 17.67 -3.70
C LEU A 144 -7.64 18.42 -2.75
N THR A 145 -6.50 18.92 -3.26
CA THR A 145 -5.50 19.62 -2.43
C THR A 145 -6.06 20.89 -1.78
N LYS A 146 -7.03 21.55 -2.43
CA LYS A 146 -7.73 22.73 -1.89
C LYS A 146 -8.55 22.45 -0.62
N TRP A 147 -8.90 21.20 -0.34
CA TRP A 147 -9.72 20.87 0.83
C TRP A 147 -8.92 20.84 2.13
N ASN A 148 -7.60 21.06 2.08
CA ASN A 148 -6.70 21.01 3.23
C ASN A 148 -6.95 19.76 4.10
N PHE A 149 -7.10 18.61 3.44
CA PHE A 149 -7.37 17.34 4.12
C PHE A 149 -6.20 17.01 5.06
N PRO A 150 -6.45 16.58 6.31
CA PRO A 150 -5.39 16.01 7.13
C PRO A 150 -4.92 14.69 6.53
N ILE A 151 -3.89 14.80 5.68
CA ILE A 151 -3.20 13.68 5.04
C ILE A 151 -2.73 12.71 6.13
N GLY A 152 -2.88 11.41 5.92
CA GLY A 152 -2.57 10.37 6.90
C GLY A 152 -3.73 9.99 7.85
N LYS A 153 -4.76 10.83 8.02
CA LYS A 153 -5.88 10.57 8.93
C LYS A 153 -6.86 9.52 8.40
N TYR A 154 -7.15 9.57 7.10
CA TYR A 154 -8.28 8.84 6.53
C TYR A 154 -7.90 7.53 5.86
N THR A 155 -6.67 7.44 5.32
CA THR A 155 -6.18 6.22 4.67
C THR A 155 -6.03 5.13 5.73
N PRO A 156 -6.84 4.05 5.68
CA PRO A 156 -6.78 2.98 6.66
C PRO A 156 -5.41 2.32 6.64
N ILE A 157 -4.96 1.77 7.75
CA ILE A 157 -3.78 0.90 7.75
C ILE A 157 -4.15 -0.34 8.52
N SER A 158 -3.91 -1.51 7.95
CA SER A 158 -4.12 -2.75 8.68
C SER A 158 -3.00 -2.93 9.69
N MET A 159 -3.39 -3.25 10.92
CA MET A 159 -2.53 -3.51 12.07
C MET A 159 -2.95 -4.85 12.68
N PRO A 160 -2.03 -5.59 13.32
CA PRO A 160 -2.35 -6.82 14.06
C PRO A 160 -3.24 -6.56 15.28
#